data_AF-A0A453G1I2-F1
#
_entry.id   AF-A0A453G1I2-F1
#
_cell.length_a   1.000
_cell.length_b   1.000
_cell.length_c   1.000
_cell.angle_alpha   90.00
_cell.angle_beta   90.00
_cell.angle_gamma   90.00
#
_symmetry.space_group_name_H-M   'P 1'
#
loop_
_entity.id
_entity.type
_entity.pdbx_description
1 polymer ?
#
loop_
_entity_poly.entity_id
_entity_poly.type
_entity_poly.pdbx_seq_one_letter_code
_entity_poly.pdbx_strand_id
1 'polypeptide(L)'
;MLQRVGAGLSLSLVAVVLSALVEMRRLGVARDAGLVDAPKAHLPMTLWWMVPQYVLIGVSDVFAMIGLQEFFYDQVPDAVRSLGLALFLSIFGVGHLLSSFLISVIDRATAKRGASWFSNNLNRAHLDYFYWLLAGLCVLELVAFFFFSRAYVYKKKSDDGDYRGGDADADATLV
;
A
#
# COMPACT_ATOMS: atom_id res chain seq x y z
N MET A 1 -12.86 0.62 -9.98
CA MET A 1 -12.43 -0.08 -8.74
C MET A 1 -10.93 -0.41 -8.75
N LEU A 2 -10.45 -1.45 -9.45
CA LEU A 2 -9.02 -1.83 -9.47
C LEU A 2 -8.05 -0.70 -9.87
N GLN A 3 -8.39 0.13 -10.85
CA GLN A 3 -7.56 1.27 -11.24
C GLN A 3 -7.40 2.31 -10.11
N ARG A 4 -8.46 2.54 -9.30
CA ARG A 4 -8.42 3.47 -8.16
C ARG A 4 -7.53 2.93 -7.05
N VAL A 5 -7.64 1.63 -6.76
CA VAL A 5 -6.78 0.95 -5.79
C VAL A 5 -5.31 0.99 -6.24
N GLY A 6 -5.03 0.65 -7.51
CA GLY A 6 -3.67 0.71 -8.05
C GLY A 6 -3.07 2.12 -8.06
N ALA A 7 -3.87 3.15 -8.32
CA ALA A 7 -3.45 4.55 -8.21
C ALA A 7 -3.10 4.92 -6.76
N GLY A 8 -3.92 4.52 -5.79
CA GLY A 8 -3.63 4.68 -4.37
C GLY A 8 -2.30 4.03 -3.97
N LEU A 9 -2.11 2.74 -4.30
CA LEU A 9 -0.85 2.02 -4.02
C LEU A 9 0.38 2.69 -4.66
N SER A 10 0.24 3.19 -5.88
CA SER A 10 1.32 3.88 -6.59
C SER A 10 1.68 5.21 -5.90
N LEU A 11 0.66 5.98 -5.48
CA LEU A 11 0.85 7.23 -4.75
C LEU A 11 1.47 6.99 -3.37
N SER A 12 1.08 5.92 -2.67
CA SER A 12 1.70 5.49 -1.41
C SER A 12 3.20 5.24 -1.59
N LEU A 13 3.58 4.48 -2.62
CA LEU A 13 4.99 4.24 -2.94
C LEU A 13 5.76 5.55 -3.16
N VAL A 14 5.22 6.47 -3.95
CA VAL A 14 5.85 7.78 -4.18
C VAL A 14 5.99 8.56 -2.87
N ALA A 15 4.98 8.54 -2.01
CA ALA A 15 5.01 9.24 -0.73
C ALA A 15 6.06 8.68 0.24
N VAL A 16 6.23 7.36 0.28
CA VAL A 16 7.26 6.69 1.08
C VAL A 16 8.66 7.01 0.53
N VAL A 17 8.84 7.02 -0.79
CA VAL A 17 10.10 7.44 -1.41
C VAL A 17 10.42 8.90 -1.09
N LEU A 18 9.44 9.80 -1.15
CA LEU A 18 9.63 11.20 -0.74
C LEU A 18 10.02 11.29 0.74
N SER A 19 9.40 10.49 1.61
CA SER A 19 9.76 10.42 3.04
C SER A 19 11.22 10.01 3.24
N ALA A 20 11.69 9.00 2.49
CA ALA A 20 13.09 8.59 2.52
C ALA A 20 14.03 9.72 2.09
N LEU A 21 13.71 10.42 0.99
CA LEU A 21 14.54 11.51 0.47
C LEU A 21 14.58 12.73 1.40
N VAL A 22 13.43 13.10 1.97
CA VAL A 22 13.33 14.19 2.95
C VAL A 22 14.15 13.86 4.20
N GLU A 23 14.11 12.61 4.67
CA GLU A 23 14.88 12.17 5.83
C GLU A 23 16.39 12.15 5.55
N MET A 24 16.82 11.67 4.38
CA MET A 24 18.22 11.75 3.95
C MET A 24 18.72 13.20 3.91
N ARG A 25 17.89 14.13 3.43
CA ARG A 25 18.20 15.57 3.45
C ARG A 25 18.29 16.11 4.88
N ARG A 26 17.36 15.75 5.76
CA ARG A 26 17.36 16.15 7.18
C ARG A 26 18.62 15.68 7.90
N LEU A 27 19.02 14.43 7.69
CA LEU A 27 20.24 13.84 8.26
C LEU A 27 21.51 14.52 7.70
N GLY A 28 21.53 14.85 6.40
CA GLY A 28 22.62 15.62 5.80
C GLY A 28 22.79 17.01 6.43
N VAL A 29 21.69 17.75 6.58
CA VAL A 29 21.69 19.08 7.22
C VAL A 29 22.13 18.99 8.70
N ALA A 30 21.69 17.96 9.43
CA ALA A 30 22.13 17.73 10.81
C ALA A 30 23.65 17.49 10.90
N ARG A 31 24.22 16.76 9.94
CA ARG A 31 25.64 16.47 9.86
C ARG A 31 26.46 17.70 9.50
N ASP A 32 26.05 18.45 8.49
CA ASP A 32 26.76 19.63 8.00
C ASP A 32 26.75 20.77 9.04
N ALA A 33 25.68 20.88 9.82
CA ALA A 33 25.58 21.83 10.93
C ALA A 33 26.29 21.37 12.22
N GLY A 34 26.87 20.16 12.24
CA GLY A 34 27.50 19.58 13.44
C GLY A 34 26.51 19.27 14.58
N LEU A 35 25.21 19.16 14.28
CA LEU A 35 24.12 18.96 15.26
C LEU A 35 23.77 17.48 15.49
N VAL A 36 24.64 16.56 15.05
CA VAL A 36 24.41 15.11 15.12
C VAL A 36 24.21 14.62 16.56
N ASP A 37 24.93 15.19 17.53
CA ASP A 37 24.82 14.83 18.95
C ASP A 37 23.85 15.75 19.74
N ALA A 38 23.14 16.66 19.06
CA ALA A 38 22.21 17.61 19.65
C ALA A 38 20.75 17.30 19.27
N PRO A 39 20.09 16.33 19.92
CA PRO A 39 18.76 15.84 19.55
C PRO A 39 17.64 16.88 19.65
N LYS A 40 17.85 17.96 20.42
CA LYS A 40 16.89 19.05 20.62
C LYS A 40 17.26 20.35 19.90
N ALA A 41 18.36 20.36 19.16
CA ALA A 41 18.76 21.56 18.42
C ALA A 41 17.78 21.80 17.26
N HIS A 42 17.44 23.07 17.05
CA HIS A 42 16.65 23.45 15.89
C HIS A 42 17.45 23.15 14.63
N LEU A 43 17.01 22.15 13.88
CA LEU A 43 17.55 21.88 12.56
C LEU A 43 17.19 23.09 11.67
N PRO A 44 18.15 23.63 10.89
CA PRO A 44 17.90 24.71 9.95
C PRO A 44 17.15 24.18 8.71
N MET A 45 16.00 23.55 8.93
CA MET A 45 15.14 22.96 7.92
C MET A 45 13.70 23.34 8.21
N THR A 46 13.01 23.86 7.22
CA THR A 46 11.61 24.28 7.35
C THR A 46 10.66 23.08 7.39
N LEU A 47 9.60 23.15 8.20
CA LEU A 47 8.56 22.11 8.27
C LEU A 47 7.85 21.87 6.92
N TRP A 48 7.88 22.86 6.02
CA TRP A 48 7.31 22.77 4.66
C TRP A 48 7.76 21.56 3.85
N TRP A 49 8.94 21.00 4.11
CA TRP A 49 9.42 19.78 3.44
C TRP A 49 8.60 18.53 3.74
N MET A 50 7.83 18.52 4.83
CA MET A 50 6.94 17.41 5.20
C MET A 50 5.60 17.49 4.47
N VAL A 51 5.21 18.66 3.98
CA VAL A 51 3.89 18.86 3.35
C VAL A 51 3.67 17.95 2.14
N PRO A 52 4.61 17.81 1.19
CA PRO A 52 4.41 16.97 0.01
C PRO A 52 4.12 15.50 0.35
N GLN A 53 4.90 14.89 1.23
CA GLN A 53 4.70 13.49 1.63
C GLN A 53 3.35 13.27 2.33
N TYR A 54 2.93 14.17 3.23
CA TYR A 54 1.65 14.03 3.94
C TYR A 54 0.45 14.22 3.03
N VAL A 55 0.53 15.17 2.08
CA VAL A 55 -0.52 15.35 1.07
C VAL A 55 -0.64 14.10 0.19
N LEU A 56 0.48 13.55 -0.28
CA LEU A 56 0.45 12.34 -1.12
C LEU A 56 -0.10 11.13 -0.37
N ILE A 57 0.26 10.93 0.90
CA ILE A 57 -0.31 9.86 1.75
C ILE A 57 -1.83 10.03 1.86
N GLY A 58 -2.30 11.24 2.18
CA GLY A 58 -3.74 11.49 2.30
C GLY A 58 -4.50 11.22 1.00
N VAL A 59 -3.96 11.65 -0.14
CA VAL A 59 -4.57 11.37 -1.45
C VAL A 59 -4.55 9.87 -1.74
N SER A 60 -3.42 9.19 -1.51
CA SER A 60 -3.28 7.74 -1.65
C SER A 60 -4.36 6.98 -0.89
N ASP A 61 -4.54 7.30 0.40
CA ASP A 61 -5.50 6.64 1.28
C ASP A 61 -6.93 6.82 0.79
N VAL A 62 -7.29 8.01 0.31
CA VAL A 62 -8.62 8.27 -0.27
C VAL A 62 -8.85 7.41 -1.52
N PHE A 63 -7.87 7.32 -2.43
CA PHE A 63 -8.00 6.49 -3.62
C PHE A 63 -8.10 4.99 -3.30
N ALA A 64 -7.28 4.51 -2.37
CA ALA A 64 -7.29 3.12 -1.92
C ALA A 64 -8.61 2.77 -1.21
N MET A 65 -9.04 3.61 -0.28
CA MET A 65 -10.27 3.41 0.51
C MET A 65 -11.51 3.46 -0.39
N ILE A 66 -11.63 4.45 -1.28
CA ILE A 66 -12.78 4.51 -2.19
C ILE A 66 -12.78 3.29 -3.11
N GLY A 67 -11.62 2.92 -3.66
CA GLY A 67 -11.52 1.75 -4.55
C GLY A 67 -11.89 0.43 -3.88
N LEU A 68 -11.55 0.27 -2.60
CA LEU A 68 -11.87 -0.91 -1.81
C LEU A 68 -13.33 -0.94 -1.37
N GLN A 69 -13.86 0.22 -0.95
CA GLN A 69 -15.27 0.37 -0.58
C GLN A 69 -16.18 0.05 -1.78
N GLU A 70 -15.87 0.61 -2.94
CA GLU A 70 -16.53 0.30 -4.22
C GLU A 70 -16.52 -1.22 -4.50
N PHE A 71 -15.36 -1.87 -4.41
CA PHE A 71 -15.24 -3.31 -4.64
C PHE A 71 -16.08 -4.11 -3.65
N PHE A 72 -16.07 -3.71 -2.39
CA PHE A 72 -16.79 -4.39 -1.33
C PHE A 72 -18.31 -4.27 -1.50
N TYR A 73 -18.82 -3.09 -1.87
CA TYR A 73 -20.24 -2.89 -2.16
C TYR A 73 -20.72 -3.72 -3.36
N ASP A 74 -19.91 -3.86 -4.40
CA ASP A 74 -20.27 -4.64 -5.60
C ASP A 74 -20.19 -6.17 -5.38
N GLN A 75 -19.32 -6.63 -4.47
CA GLN A 75 -19.02 -8.06 -4.33
C GLN A 75 -19.66 -8.73 -3.10
N VAL A 76 -20.10 -7.96 -2.10
CA VAL A 76 -20.58 -8.53 -0.83
C VAL A 76 -22.11 -8.44 -0.73
N PRO A 77 -22.81 -9.59 -0.67
CA PRO A 77 -24.26 -9.63 -0.43
C PRO A 77 -24.64 -8.98 0.89
N ASP A 78 -25.82 -8.36 0.94
CA ASP A 78 -26.34 -7.64 2.11
C ASP A 78 -26.30 -8.46 3.42
N ALA A 79 -26.50 -9.78 3.33
CA ALA A 79 -26.47 -10.70 4.46
C ALA A 79 -25.10 -10.83 5.16
N VAL A 80 -23.99 -10.53 4.46
CA VAL A 80 -22.62 -10.68 4.99
C VAL A 80 -21.85 -9.34 5.03
N ARG A 81 -22.55 -8.22 4.84
CA ARG A 81 -21.95 -6.87 4.82
C ARG A 81 -21.24 -6.51 6.14
N SER A 82 -21.84 -6.85 7.28
CA SER A 82 -21.25 -6.60 8.60
C SER A 82 -19.96 -7.40 8.82
N LEU A 83 -19.92 -8.66 8.34
CA LEU A 83 -18.74 -9.51 8.44
C LEU A 83 -17.56 -8.93 7.68
N GLY A 84 -17.75 -8.48 6.44
CA GLY A 84 -16.60 -7.96 5.71
C GLY A 84 -16.24 -6.50 6.03
N LEU A 85 -17.12 -5.71 6.67
CA LEU A 85 -16.68 -4.51 7.41
C LEU A 85 -15.74 -4.87 8.57
N ALA A 86 -16.05 -5.93 9.32
CA ALA A 86 -15.16 -6.41 10.38
C ALA A 86 -13.82 -6.93 9.81
N LEU A 87 -13.84 -7.62 8.67
CA LEU A 87 -12.61 -8.02 7.96
C LEU A 87 -11.82 -6.80 7.44
N PHE A 88 -12.50 -5.78 6.91
CA PHE A 88 -11.83 -4.54 6.49
C PHE A 88 -11.16 -3.84 7.67
N LEU A 89 -11.85 -3.75 8.82
CA LEU A 89 -11.27 -3.16 10.02
C LEU A 89 -10.12 -4.00 10.58
N SER A 90 -10.20 -5.32 10.46
CA SER A 90 -9.12 -6.22 10.90
C SER A 90 -7.85 -6.07 10.06
N ILE A 91 -7.95 -5.73 8.76
CA ILE A 91 -6.79 -5.43 7.91
C ILE A 91 -5.96 -4.30 8.52
N PHE A 92 -6.58 -3.21 8.99
CA PHE A 92 -5.86 -2.14 9.67
C PHE A 92 -5.22 -2.62 10.98
N GLY A 93 -5.95 -3.41 11.77
CA GLY A 93 -5.43 -3.98 13.01
C GLY A 93 -4.18 -4.84 12.77
N VAL A 94 -4.24 -5.74 11.78
CA VAL A 94 -3.10 -6.57 11.36
C VAL A 94 -1.95 -5.69 10.85
N GLY A 95 -2.25 -4.65 10.07
CA GLY A 95 -1.24 -3.69 9.60
C GLY A 95 -0.50 -2.99 10.73
N HIS A 96 -1.20 -2.57 11.79
CA HIS A 96 -0.58 -1.98 12.98
C HIS A 96 0.30 -2.99 13.73
N LEU A 97 -0.19 -4.22 13.92
CA LEU A 97 0.60 -5.29 14.57
C LEU A 97 1.86 -5.61 13.76
N LEU A 98 1.73 -5.72 12.44
CA LEU A 98 2.86 -5.96 11.55
C LEU A 98 3.87 -4.81 11.60
N SER A 99 3.39 -3.57 11.66
CA SER A 99 4.25 -2.38 11.81
C SER A 99 5.04 -2.42 13.12
N SER A 100 4.37 -2.68 14.25
CA SER A 100 5.02 -2.81 15.55
C SER A 100 6.01 -3.98 15.59
N PHE A 101 5.64 -5.11 15.00
CA PHE A 101 6.52 -6.28 14.89
C PHE A 101 7.77 -5.96 14.07
N LEU A 102 7.61 -5.33 12.90
CA LEU A 102 8.72 -4.96 12.02
C LEU A 102 9.71 -4.03 12.71
N ILE A 103 9.20 -2.98 13.38
CA ILE A 103 10.02 -2.04 14.16
C ILE A 103 10.79 -2.79 15.26
N SER A 104 10.12 -3.65 16.03
CA SER A 104 10.73 -4.41 17.12
C SER A 104 11.84 -5.36 16.63
N VAL A 105 11.61 -6.06 15.51
CA VAL A 105 12.61 -6.95 14.91
C VAL A 105 13.83 -6.17 14.43
N ILE A 106 13.60 -5.06 13.72
CA ILE A 106 14.68 -4.21 13.19
C ILE A 106 15.48 -3.59 14.34
N ASP A 107 14.81 -3.04 15.35
CA ASP A 107 15.46 -2.45 16.50
C ASP A 107 16.34 -3.47 17.21
N ARG A 108 15.83 -4.67 17.50
CA ARG A 108 16.63 -5.76 18.10
C ARG A 108 17.79 -6.22 17.23
N ALA A 109 17.60 -6.29 15.91
CA ALA A 109 18.63 -6.72 14.97
C ALA A 109 19.75 -5.68 14.82
N THR A 110 19.41 -4.39 14.82
CA THR A 110 20.34 -3.28 14.61
C THR A 110 21.01 -2.82 15.90
N ALA A 111 20.33 -2.92 17.05
CA ALA A 111 20.90 -2.64 18.37
C ALA A 111 22.14 -3.51 18.68
N LYS A 112 22.16 -4.76 18.22
CA LYS A 112 23.32 -5.66 18.39
C LYS A 112 24.57 -5.23 17.60
N ARG A 113 24.42 -4.38 16.58
CA ARG A 113 25.49 -3.90 15.70
C ARG A 113 25.99 -2.48 16.04
N GLY A 114 25.53 -1.90 17.16
CA GLY A 114 26.07 -0.66 17.73
C GLY A 114 25.24 0.61 17.44
N ALA A 115 24.55 0.71 16.30
CA ALA A 115 23.64 1.82 16.00
C ALA A 115 22.28 1.28 15.54
N SER A 116 21.25 1.45 16.38
CA SER A 116 19.86 1.13 16.01
C SER A 116 19.33 2.13 15.00
N TRP A 117 18.54 1.65 14.03
CA TRP A 117 17.80 2.50 13.09
C TRP A 117 16.85 3.46 13.83
N PHE A 118 16.44 3.12 15.07
CA PHE A 118 15.52 3.87 15.91
C PHE A 118 16.21 4.43 17.17
N SER A 119 17.42 4.98 17.02
CA SER A 119 18.13 5.62 18.14
C SER A 119 17.29 6.72 18.81
N ASN A 120 17.38 6.83 20.15
CA ASN A 120 16.76 7.92 20.92
C ASN A 120 17.19 9.32 20.43
N ASN A 121 18.35 9.42 19.78
CA ASN A 121 18.75 10.61 19.06
C ASN A 121 18.39 10.47 17.58
N LEU A 122 17.33 11.15 17.15
CA LEU A 122 16.84 11.14 15.77
C LEU A 122 17.91 11.58 14.75
N ASN A 123 18.89 12.37 15.15
CA ASN A 123 19.98 12.82 14.27
C ASN A 123 21.07 11.74 14.08
N ARG A 124 21.10 10.73 14.95
CA ARG A 124 21.90 9.50 14.80
C ARG A 124 21.09 8.31 14.30
N ALA A 125 19.77 8.40 14.34
CA ALA A 125 18.86 7.38 13.82
C ALA A 125 18.96 7.36 12.29
N HIS A 126 19.06 6.16 11.72
CA HIS A 126 19.02 5.94 10.29
C HIS A 126 17.60 5.56 9.86
N LEU A 127 16.67 6.51 10.06
CA LEU A 127 15.26 6.38 9.66
C LEU A 127 15.09 6.31 8.14
N ASP A 128 16.06 6.84 7.39
CA ASP A 128 16.14 6.69 5.94
C ASP A 128 16.15 5.22 5.50
N TYR A 129 16.88 4.34 6.18
CA TYR A 129 16.86 2.91 5.87
C TYR A 129 15.51 2.25 6.14
N PHE A 130 14.80 2.68 7.18
CA PHE A 130 13.46 2.19 7.46
C PHE A 130 12.47 2.61 6.37
N TYR A 131 12.55 3.86 5.88
CA TYR A 131 11.71 4.30 4.77
C TYR A 131 12.06 3.60 3.45
N TRP A 132 13.33 3.31 3.19
CA TRP A 132 13.72 2.49 2.03
C TRP A 132 13.20 1.06 2.11
N LEU A 133 13.20 0.46 3.31
CA LEU A 133 12.59 -0.85 3.54
C LEU A 133 11.09 -0.81 3.24
N LEU A 134 10.37 0.20 3.76
CA LEU A 134 8.95 0.40 3.46
C LEU A 134 8.71 0.61 1.97
N ALA A 135 9.57 1.35 1.28
CA ALA A 135 9.46 1.53 -0.17
C ALA A 135 9.55 0.18 -0.91
N GLY A 136 10.49 -0.69 -0.49
CA GLY A 136 10.59 -2.05 -1.01
C GLY A 136 9.32 -2.89 -0.75
N LEU A 137 8.73 -2.77 0.44
CA LEU A 137 7.45 -3.43 0.77
C LEU A 137 6.29 -2.89 -0.08
N CYS A 138 6.20 -1.58 -0.31
CA CYS A 138 5.21 -0.97 -1.20
C CYS A 138 5.37 -1.44 -2.65
N VAL A 139 6.60 -1.59 -3.14
CA VAL A 139 6.85 -2.17 -4.48
C VAL A 139 6.35 -3.62 -4.53
N LEU A 140 6.66 -4.43 -3.51
CA LEU A 140 6.21 -5.82 -3.44
C LEU A 140 4.67 -5.91 -3.41
N GLU A 141 4.01 -5.07 -2.62
CA GLU A 141 2.56 -4.96 -2.56
C GLU A 141 1.96 -4.60 -3.92
N LEU A 142 2.54 -3.60 -4.60
CA LEU A 142 2.09 -3.16 -5.92
C LEU A 142 2.27 -4.24 -6.98
N VAL A 143 3.40 -4.97 -6.96
CA VAL A 143 3.63 -6.13 -7.85
C VAL A 143 2.62 -7.25 -7.58
N ALA A 144 2.39 -7.59 -6.31
CA ALA A 144 1.39 -8.59 -5.93
C ALA A 144 -0.01 -8.17 -6.40
N PHE A 145 -0.39 -6.90 -6.20
CA PHE A 145 -1.64 -6.33 -6.69
C PHE A 145 -1.77 -6.45 -8.21
N PHE A 146 -0.72 -6.15 -8.98
CA PHE A 146 -0.72 -6.31 -10.43
C PHE A 146 -0.88 -7.77 -10.87
N PHE A 147 -0.26 -8.70 -10.15
CA PHE A 147 -0.42 -10.13 -10.41
C PHE A 147 -1.86 -10.60 -10.16
N PHE A 148 -2.44 -10.26 -9.00
CA PHE A 148 -3.81 -10.62 -8.65
C PHE A 148 -4.84 -9.94 -9.55
N SER A 149 -4.67 -8.65 -9.87
CA SER A 149 -5.59 -7.93 -10.76
C SER A 149 -5.63 -8.54 -12.16
N ARG A 150 -4.49 -8.99 -12.70
CA ARG A 150 -4.45 -9.72 -13.97
C ARG A 150 -5.15 -11.08 -13.89
N ALA A 151 -4.96 -11.82 -12.79
CA ALA A 151 -5.62 -13.12 -12.59
C ALA A 151 -7.14 -12.98 -12.40
N TYR A 152 -7.60 -11.92 -11.72
CA TYR A 152 -9.01 -11.69 -11.42
C TYR A 152 -9.83 -11.21 -12.63
N VAL A 153 -9.19 -10.53 -13.59
CA VAL A 153 -9.83 -10.07 -14.84
C VAL A 153 -10.04 -11.22 -15.85
N TYR A 154 -9.51 -12.42 -15.60
CA TYR A 154 -9.62 -13.56 -16.53
C TYR A 154 -10.69 -14.61 -16.15
N LYS A 155 -11.87 -14.17 -15.70
CA LYS A 155 -13.11 -14.92 -15.96
C LYS A 155 -13.80 -14.25 -17.14
N LYS A 156 -13.32 -14.57 -18.35
CA LYS A 156 -14.05 -14.31 -19.59
C LYS A 156 -15.41 -15.00 -19.40
N LYS A 157 -16.50 -14.23 -19.42
CA LYS A 157 -17.84 -14.78 -19.60
C LYS A 157 -17.75 -15.64 -20.85
N SER A 158 -17.88 -16.96 -20.71
CA SER A 158 -18.11 -17.81 -21.86
C SER A 158 -19.37 -17.28 -22.50
N ASP A 159 -19.18 -16.66 -23.65
CA ASP A 159 -20.26 -16.27 -24.55
C ASP A 159 -20.81 -17.59 -25.08
N ASP A 160 -21.75 -18.18 -24.34
CA ASP A 160 -22.56 -19.30 -24.82
C ASP A 160 -23.68 -18.67 -25.66
N GLY A 161 -23.25 -18.04 -26.74
CA GLY A 161 -24.06 -17.59 -27.85
C GLY A 161 -24.03 -18.66 -28.93
N ASP A 162 -25.13 -19.39 -29.03
CA ASP A 162 -25.70 -19.91 -30.27
C ASP A 162 -24.83 -20.82 -31.14
N TYR A 163 -24.98 -22.13 -30.95
CA TYR A 163 -24.88 -23.12 -32.03
C TYR A 163 -26.05 -24.09 -31.93
N ARG A 164 -27.20 -23.73 -32.50
CA ARG A 164 -28.09 -24.72 -33.11
C ARG A 164 -29.06 -24.12 -34.14
N GLY A 165 -28.48 -23.61 -35.22
CA GLY A 165 -29.17 -23.56 -36.52
C GLY A 165 -28.80 -24.78 -37.37
N GLY A 166 -29.77 -25.33 -38.10
CA GLY A 166 -29.52 -26.15 -39.30
C GLY A 166 -30.28 -27.48 -39.39
N ASP A 167 -31.56 -27.40 -39.75
CA ASP A 167 -32.24 -28.12 -40.84
C ASP A 167 -32.12 -29.66 -41.00
N ALA A 168 -33.28 -30.33 -41.05
CA ALA A 168 -33.84 -30.93 -42.28
C ALA A 168 -34.92 -31.98 -41.96
N ASP A 169 -36.16 -31.66 -42.35
CA ASP A 169 -37.13 -32.49 -43.08
C ASP A 169 -37.25 -34.00 -42.77
N ALA A 170 -38.37 -34.39 -42.15
CA ALA A 170 -39.27 -35.45 -42.61
C ALA A 170 -40.27 -35.80 -41.48
N ASP A 171 -41.52 -35.37 -41.60
CA ASP A 171 -42.63 -36.31 -41.81
C ASP A 171 -43.95 -35.53 -41.92
N ALA A 172 -44.39 -35.37 -43.16
CA ALA A 172 -45.77 -35.11 -43.48
C ALA A 172 -46.45 -36.46 -43.70
N THR A 173 -46.98 -37.10 -42.65
CA THR A 173 -47.88 -38.24 -42.84
C THR A 173 -48.91 -38.39 -41.70
N LEU A 174 -50.18 -38.16 -42.06
CA LEU A 174 -51.40 -38.87 -41.61
C LEU A 174 -51.89 -38.77 -40.14
N VAL A 175 -52.84 -37.86 -39.91
CA VAL A 175 -54.30 -38.05 -39.62
C VAL A 175 -54.80 -36.90 -38.74
#